data_AF-A0A7J4ENB0-F1
#
_entry.id   AF-A0A7J4ENB0-F1
#
_cell.length_a   1.000
_cell.length_b   1.000
_cell.length_c   1.000
_cell.angle_alpha   90.00
_cell.angle_beta   90.00
_cell.angle_gamma   90.00
#
_symmetry.space_group_name_H-M   'P 1'
#
loop_
_entity.id
_entity.type
_entity.pdbx_description
1 polymer ?
#
loop_
_entity_poly.entity_id
_entity_poly.type
_entity_poly.pdbx_seq_one_letter_code
_entity_poly.pdbx_strand_id
1 'polypeptide(L)' 'MKNTNPCITESLLYQKHNHKVICNTCERRCEILASKLGFCKTRKNINGKLYTLEYGDISSYSANPIEKKPFFHF' A
#
# COMPACT_ATOMS: atom_id res chain seq x y z
N MET A 1 13.30 -6.86 -12.80
CA MET A 1 13.28 -7.35 -11.39
C MET A 1 12.14 -8.35 -11.30
N LYS A 2 12.46 -9.64 -11.11
CA LYS A 2 11.43 -10.69 -10.97
C LYS A 2 10.73 -10.50 -9.62
N ASN A 3 9.40 -10.45 -9.62
CA ASN A 3 8.54 -10.31 -8.44
C ASN A 3 8.69 -11.52 -7.50
N THR A 4 9.68 -11.52 -6.63
CA THR A 4 9.88 -12.59 -5.63
C THR A 4 9.16 -12.34 -4.31
N ASN A 5 8.52 -11.17 -4.14
CA ASN A 5 7.83 -10.81 -2.90
C ASN A 5 6.30 -10.81 -3.11
N PRO A 6 5.54 -11.67 -2.41
CA PRO A 6 4.07 -11.75 -2.53
C PRO A 6 3.36 -10.47 -2.06
N CYS A 7 4.02 -9.63 -1.26
CA CYS A 7 3.44 -8.38 -0.74
C CYS A 7 3.39 -7.24 -1.78
N ILE A 8 4.04 -7.41 -2.94
CA ILE A 8 4.05 -6.42 -4.01
C ILE A 8 2.87 -6.68 -4.96
N THR A 9 1.84 -5.85 -4.89
CA THR A 9 0.64 -5.97 -5.70
C THR A 9 0.36 -4.70 -6.51
N GLU A 10 -0.20 -4.85 -7.71
CA GLU A 10 -0.60 -3.70 -8.53
C GLU A 10 -1.74 -2.95 -7.83
N SER A 11 -1.58 -1.63 -7.67
CA SER A 11 -2.60 -0.78 -7.05
C SER A 11 -3.76 -0.57 -8.02
N LEU A 12 -4.99 -0.52 -7.50
CA LEU A 12 -6.19 -0.34 -8.34
C LEU A 12 -6.47 1.15 -8.64
N LEU A 13 -6.21 2.03 -7.67
CA LEU A 13 -6.63 3.42 -7.70
C LEU A 13 -5.50 4.34 -8.20
N TYR A 14 -5.23 4.31 -9.50
CA TYR A 14 -4.29 5.24 -10.13
C TYR A 14 -4.67 5.55 -11.58
N GLN A 15 -4.21 6.69 -12.06
CA GLN A 15 -4.31 7.08 -13.47
C GLN A 15 -2.91 7.10 -14.09
N LYS A 16 -2.79 6.57 -15.31
CA LYS A 16 -1.56 6.62 -16.10
C LYS A 16 -1.50 7.94 -16.85
N HIS A 17 -0.36 8.61 -16.81
CA HIS A 17 -0.17 9.90 -17.46
C HIS A 17 1.24 9.98 -18.07
N ASN A 18 1.37 9.57 -19.32
CA ASN A 18 2.65 9.46 -20.05
C ASN A 18 3.73 8.74 -19.21
N HIS A 19 4.75 9.48 -18.74
CA HIS A 19 5.89 8.98 -17.96
C HIS A 19 5.69 8.98 -16.44
N LYS A 20 4.49 9.35 -15.97
CA LYS A 20 4.13 9.41 -14.55
C LYS A 20 2.81 8.69 -14.29
N VAL A 21 2.57 8.36 -13.03
CA VAL A 21 1.28 7.86 -12.54
C VAL A 21 0.75 8.81 -11.48
N ILE A 22 -0.55 9.07 -11.51
CA ILE A 22 -1.24 9.85 -10.50
C ILE A 22 -1.91 8.86 -9.54
N CYS A 23 -1.41 8.80 -8.31
CA CYS A 23 -1.95 7.93 -7.28
C CYS A 23 -3.21 8.54 -6.67
N ASN A 24 -4.37 7.89 -6.84
CA ASN A 24 -5.65 8.37 -6.32
C ASN A 24 -6.09 7.62 -5.05
N THR A 25 -5.15 6.99 -4.33
CA THR A 25 -5.49 6.22 -3.12
C THR A 25 -5.71 7.10 -1.89
N CYS A 26 -5.11 8.29 -1.84
CA CYS A 26 -5.33 9.27 -0.77
C CYS A 26 -5.46 10.68 -1.36
N GLU A 27 -5.97 11.62 -0.57
CA GLU A 27 -6.26 12.99 -1.04
C GLU A 27 -5.04 13.77 -1.52
N ARG A 28 -3.81 13.32 -1.20
CA ARG A 28 -2.58 13.97 -1.67
C ARG A 28 -2.38 13.86 -3.18
N ARG A 29 -3.02 12.88 -3.84
CA ARG A 29 -2.96 12.70 -5.32
C ARG A 29 -1.55 12.75 -5.90
N CYS A 30 -0.63 11.99 -5.29
CA CYS A 30 0.79 12.09 -5.61
C CYS A 30 1.04 11.78 -7.09
N GLU A 31 1.80 12.65 -7.77
CA GLU A 31 2.39 12.37 -9.06
C GLU A 31 3.71 11.61 -8.87
N ILE A 32 3.79 10.40 -9.40
CA ILE A 32 4.94 9.50 -9.20
C ILE A 32 5.59 9.23 -10.55
N LEU A 33 6.80 9.76 -10.73
CA LEU A 33 7.65 9.50 -11.90
C LEU A 33 8.08 8.02 -11.96
N ALA A 34 8.46 7.56 -13.15
CA ALA A 34 8.97 6.20 -13.33
C ALA A 34 10.10 5.86 -12.33
N SER A 35 10.02 4.69 -11.71
CA SER A 35 10.96 4.18 -10.70
C SER A 35 11.02 4.97 -9.39
N LYS A 36 10.18 5.99 -9.19
CA LYS A 36 10.09 6.75 -7.94
C LYS A 36 8.99 6.20 -7.01
N LEU A 37 9.09 6.62 -5.75
CA LEU A 37 8.12 6.34 -4.69
C LEU A 37 7.21 7.55 -4.50
N GLY A 38 5.98 7.29 -4.05
CA GLY A 38 5.09 8.33 -3.54
C GLY A 38 5.55 8.88 -2.19
N PHE A 39 4.87 9.92 -1.73
CA PHE A 39 5.15 10.54 -0.42
C PHE A 39 5.06 9.54 0.75
N CYS A 40 4.10 8.61 0.69
CA CYS A 40 3.93 7.56 1.69
C CYS A 40 5.10 6.56 1.75
N LYS A 41 5.99 6.53 0.74
CA LYS A 41 7.07 5.54 0.56
C LYS A 41 6.62 4.09 0.38
N THR A 42 5.33 3.81 0.41
CA THR A 42 4.79 2.45 0.31
C THR A 42 4.25 2.11 -1.08
N ARG A 43 4.15 3.09 -1.98
CA ARG A 43 3.75 2.89 -3.38
C ARG A 43 4.84 3.33 -4.35
N LYS A 44 5.10 2.51 -5.36
CA LYS A 44 6.15 2.71 -6.38
C LYS A 44 5.59 2.66 -7.79
N ASN A 45 6.02 3.57 -8.64
CA ASN A 45 5.79 3.45 -10.08
C ASN A 45 6.85 2.53 -10.69
N ILE A 46 6.43 1.37 -11.21
CA ILE A 46 7.29 0.41 -11.91
C ILE A 46 6.76 0.30 -13.34
N ASN A 47 7.56 0.75 -14.31
CA ASN A 47 7.25 0.69 -15.74
C ASN A 47 5.87 1.29 -16.10
N GLY A 48 5.48 2.41 -15.49
CA GLY A 48 4.21 3.09 -15.77
C GLY A 48 2.98 2.46 -15.08
N LYS A 49 3.20 1.51 -14.18
CA LYS A 49 2.16 0.94 -13.31
C LYS A 49 2.46 1.24 -11.85
N LEU A 50 1.42 1.54 -11.08
CA LEU A 50 1.56 1.77 -9.65
C LEU A 50 1.46 0.44 -8.90
N TYR A 51 2.45 0.14 -8.07
CA TYR A 51 2.45 -1.00 -7.17
C TYR A 51 2.47 -0.53 -5.72
N THR A 52 1.78 -1.26 -4.84
CA THR A 52 1.98 -1.14 -3.40
C THR A 52 3.05 -2.15 -2.98
N LEU A 53 3.87 -1.79 -1.99
CA LEU A 53 5.02 -2.60 -1.56
C LEU A 53 4.74 -3.45 -0.32
N GLU A 54 3.65 -3.16 0.38
CA GLU A 54 3.34 -3.67 1.73
C GLU A 54 1.96 -4.36 1.79
N TYR A 55 1.44 -4.86 0.66
CA TYR A 55 0.11 -5.49 0.67
C TYR A 55 0.14 -6.77 1.51
N GLY A 56 -0.58 -6.78 2.62
CA GLY A 56 -0.56 -7.91 3.54
C GLY A 56 0.77 -8.09 4.28
N ASP A 57 1.61 -7.04 4.34
CA ASP A 57 2.82 -7.04 5.16
C ASP A 57 2.44 -6.70 6.62
N ILE A 58 2.19 -7.75 7.40
CA ILE A 58 1.65 -7.64 8.76
C ILE A 58 2.82 -7.64 9.76
N SER A 59 2.98 -6.55 10.50
CA SER A 59 4.02 -6.43 11.54
C SER A 59 3.71 -7.24 12.80
N SER A 60 2.44 -7.42 13.14
CA SER A 60 1.99 -8.26 14.25
C SER A 60 0.54 -8.70 14.07
N TYR A 61 0.23 -9.91 14.54
CA TYR A 61 -1.12 -10.46 14.55
C TYR A 61 -1.39 -11.04 15.94
N SER A 62 -2.53 -10.70 16.55
CA SER A 62 -2.94 -11.26 17.84
C SER A 62 -4.42 -11.56 17.85
N ALA A 63 -4.76 -12.80 18.19
CA ALA A 63 -6.12 -13.22 18.48
C ALA A 63 -6.35 -13.04 19.99
N ASN A 64 -7.03 -11.95 20.37
CA ASN A 64 -7.35 -11.69 21.77
C ASN A 64 -8.74 -12.24 22.10
N PRO A 65 -8.92 -12.88 23.26
CA PRO A 65 -10.22 -13.37 23.71
C PRO A 65 -11.17 -12.19 24.04
N ILE A 66 -12.48 -12.44 24.05
CA ILE A 66 -13.51 -11.40 24.26
C ILE A 66 -13.36 -10.75 25.65
N GLU A 67 -12.85 -11.50 26.62
CA GLU A 67 -12.60 -11.14 28.02
C GLU A 67 -11.53 -10.05 28.20
N LYS A 68 -10.71 -9.76 27.16
CA LYS A 68 -9.76 -8.63 27.20
C LYS A 68 -10.48 -7.27 27.19
N LYS A 69 -11.75 -7.22 26.77
CA LYS A 69 -12.56 -6.01 26.88
C LYS A 69 -12.98 -5.79 28.35
N PRO A 70 -13.02 -4.54 28.84
CA PRO A 70 -13.31 -4.22 30.24
C PRO A 70 -14.81 -4.27 30.54
N PHE A 71 -15.46 -5.40 30.24
CA PHE A 71 -16.88 -5.65 30.52
C PHE A 71 -17.07 -6.82 31.50
N PHE A 72 -15.99 -7.28 32.16
CA PHE A 72 -16.05 -8.44 33.06
C PHE A 72 -16.56 -8.09 34.48
N HIS A 73 -16.65 -6.81 34.84
CA HIS A 73 -17.25 -6.38 36.10
C HIS A 73 -18.18 -5.18 35.86
N PHE A 74 -19.48 -5.44 35.89
CA PHE A 74 -20.53 -4.43 36.11
C PHE A 74 -20.97 -4.48 37.57
#